data_AF-A0A1G6ERU1-F1
#
_entry.id   AF-A0A1G6ERU1-F1
#
_cell.length_a   1.000
_cell.length_b   1.000
_cell.length_c   1.000
_cell.angle_alpha   90.00
_cell.angle_beta   90.00
_cell.angle_gamma   90.00
#
_symmetry.space_group_name_H-M   'P 1'
#
loop_
_entity.id
_entity.type
_entity.pdbx_description
1 polymer ?
#
loop_
_entity_poly.entity_id
_entity_poly.type
_entity_poly.pdbx_seq_one_letter_code
_entity_poly.pdbx_strand_id
1 'polypeptide(L)' 'MKAKKKNCNQGNFLYPDLLKQLNPHHSLLQLAKQIPWQHFDDEFTVYYSEKGRPAKPIRLMVGLMILKQLENLSDER' A
#
# COMPACT_ATOMS: atom_id res chain seq x y z
N MET A 1 -13.13 -9.90 -1.12
CA MET A 1 -12.93 -10.18 0.33
C MET A 1 -11.86 -9.26 0.91
N LYS A 2 -12.07 -8.64 2.07
CA LYS A 2 -11.00 -7.91 2.78
C LYS A 2 -9.84 -8.87 3.09
N ALA A 3 -8.60 -8.45 2.81
CA ALA A 3 -7.44 -9.31 3.01
C ALA A 3 -7.26 -9.63 4.51
N LYS A 4 -7.16 -10.91 4.87
CA LYS A 4 -6.95 -11.34 6.26
C LYS A 4 -5.53 -10.95 6.70
N LYS A 5 -5.40 -10.27 7.83
CA LYS A 5 -4.11 -9.84 8.40
C LYS A 5 -3.29 -11.10 8.75
N LYS A 6 -2.15 -11.30 8.10
CA LYS A 6 -1.20 -12.37 8.40
C LYS A 6 -0.32 -11.93 9.58
N ASN A 7 -0.14 -12.77 10.60
CA ASN A 7 0.84 -12.51 11.67
C ASN A 7 2.26 -12.62 11.08
N CYS A 8 3.00 -11.52 11.09
CA CYS A 8 4.34 -11.38 10.52
C CYS A 8 5.44 -11.28 11.59
N ASN A 9 5.26 -11.94 12.74
CA ASN A 9 6.22 -11.87 13.85
C ASN A 9 7.45 -12.78 13.65
N GLN A 10 7.49 -13.61 12.62
CA GLN A 10 8.67 -14.38 12.25
C GLN A 10 9.43 -13.66 11.14
N GLY A 11 10.53 -12.98 11.52
CA GLY A 11 11.48 -12.43 10.57
C GLY A 11 12.13 -13.57 9.77
N ASN A 12 12.08 -13.47 8.45
CA ASN A 12 12.69 -14.47 7.58
C ASN A 12 14.21 -14.22 7.57
N PHE A 13 15.01 -15.14 8.11
CA PHE A 13 16.46 -14.98 8.23
C PHE A 13 17.16 -14.66 6.89
N LEU A 14 16.62 -15.19 5.79
CA LEU A 14 17.15 -15.00 4.43
C LEU A 14 16.66 -13.71 3.76
N TYR A 15 15.62 -13.06 4.30
CA TYR A 15 15.04 -11.85 3.73
C TYR A 15 14.85 -10.82 4.85
N PRO A 16 15.83 -9.92 5.05
CA PRO A 16 15.64 -8.80 5.97
C PRO A 16 14.41 -7.99 5.52
N ASP A 17 13.72 -7.39 6.48
CA ASP A 17 12.56 -6.55 6.24
C ASP A 17 12.85 -5.54 5.11
N LEU A 18 12.05 -5.57 4.05
CA LEU A 18 12.25 -4.77 2.84
C LEU A 18 12.38 -3.27 3.18
N LEU A 19 11.66 -2.79 4.20
CA LEU A 19 11.76 -1.42 4.65
C LEU A 19 13.15 -1.05 5.17
N LYS A 20 13.90 -2.00 5.73
CA LYS A 20 15.27 -1.80 6.23
C LYS A 20 16.30 -1.76 5.11
N GLN A 21 15.97 -2.25 3.91
CA GLN A 21 16.86 -2.22 2.74
C GLN A 21 16.73 -0.92 1.94
N LEU A 22 15.65 -0.16 2.15
CA LEU A 22 15.38 1.08 1.42
C LEU A 22 16.13 2.27 2.02
N ASN A 23 16.50 3.24 1.18
CA ASN A 23 17.08 4.50 1.64
C ASN A 23 16.05 5.29 2.48
N PRO A 24 16.29 5.53 3.78
CA PRO A 24 15.36 6.24 4.66
C PRO A 24 15.10 7.70 4.23
N HIS A 25 16.01 8.28 3.45
CA HIS A 25 15.93 9.66 2.94
C HIS A 25 15.23 9.77 1.59
N HIS A 26 14.76 8.67 1.01
CA HIS A 26 14.03 8.72 -0.25
C HIS A 26 12.71 9.49 -0.10
N SER A 27 12.44 10.45 -0.99
CA SER A 27 11.27 11.34 -0.93
C SER A 27 9.95 10.58 -0.84
N LEU A 28 9.73 9.58 -1.70
CA LEU A 28 8.52 8.74 -1.66
C LEU A 28 8.35 7.97 -0.34
N LEU A 29 9.45 7.56 0.30
CA LEU A 29 9.39 6.85 1.58
C LEU A 29 9.01 7.81 2.73
N GLN A 30 9.51 9.05 2.68
CA GLN A 30 9.12 10.11 3.60
C GLN A 30 7.65 10.49 3.42
N LEU A 31 7.22 10.68 2.17
CA LEU A 31 5.81 10.95 1.82
C LEU A 31 4.90 9.84 2.34
N ALA A 32 5.26 8.57 2.09
CA ALA A 32 4.47 7.43 2.55
C ALA A 32 4.33 7.34 4.08
N LYS A 33 5.23 7.96 4.87
CA LYS A 33 5.10 8.04 6.33
C LYS A 33 4.13 9.13 6.79
N GLN A 34 3.93 10.17 5.99
CA GLN A 34 3.06 11.30 6.32
C GLN A 34 1.59 11.06 5.93
N ILE A 35 1.34 10.17 4.96
CA ILE A 35 -0.02 9.86 4.50
C ILE A 35 -0.81 9.10 5.59
N PRO A 36 -2.02 9.55 5.97
CA PRO A 36 -2.87 8.89 6.95
C PRO A 36 -3.59 7.67 6.34
N TRP A 37 -2.86 6.58 6.10
CA TRP A 37 -3.38 5.39 5.39
C TRP A 37 -4.65 4.78 6.00
N GLN A 38 -4.83 4.88 7.31
CA GLN A 38 -6.02 4.35 8.00
C GLN A 38 -7.31 5.02 7.53
N HIS A 39 -7.26 6.32 7.23
CA HIS A 39 -8.41 7.07 6.73
C HIS A 39 -8.93 6.47 5.41
N PHE A 40 -8.02 6.22 4.46
CA PHE A 40 -8.36 5.58 3.20
C PHE A 40 -8.84 4.14 3.37
N ASP A 41 -8.22 3.39 4.29
CA ASP A 41 -8.65 2.02 4.59
C ASP A 41 -10.10 2.02 5.10
N ASP A 42 -10.47 2.93 5.98
CA ASP A 42 -11.81 3.01 6.57
C ASP A 42 -12.85 3.50 5.56
N GLU A 43 -12.53 4.56 4.82
CA GLU A 43 -13.42 5.16 3.82
C GLU A 43 -13.68 4.20 2.65
N PHE A 44 -12.62 3.57 2.11
CA PHE A 44 -12.79 2.71 0.93
C PHE A 44 -13.22 1.28 1.27
N THR A 45 -13.16 0.84 2.53
CA THR A 45 -13.55 -0.54 2.92
C THR A 45 -14.97 -0.87 2.45
N VAL A 46 -15.90 0.08 2.48
CA VAL A 46 -17.32 -0.13 2.10
C VAL A 46 -17.48 -0.58 0.64
N TYR A 47 -16.55 -0.21 -0.24
CA TYR A 47 -16.58 -0.60 -1.66
C TYR A 47 -16.03 -2.00 -1.94
N TYR A 48 -15.50 -2.70 -0.93
CA TYR A 48 -14.98 -4.05 -1.09
C TYR A 48 -15.98 -5.11 -0.63
N SER A 49 -16.25 -6.08 -1.51
CA SER A 49 -17.09 -7.24 -1.17
C SER A 49 -16.42 -8.15 -0.14
N GLU A 50 -17.23 -8.71 0.77
CA GLU A 50 -16.81 -9.74 1.73
C GLU A 50 -16.62 -11.12 1.10
N LYS A 51 -17.15 -11.36 -0.11
CA LYS A 51 -17.08 -12.64 -0.83
C LYS A 51 -16.18 -12.53 -2.07
N GLY A 52 -15.75 -13.66 -2.63
CA GLY A 52 -14.98 -13.71 -3.89
C GLY A 52 -13.45 -13.68 -3.71
N ARG A 53 -12.72 -13.08 -4.65
CA ARG A 53 -11.25 -13.02 -4.58
C ARG A 53 -10.78 -12.07 -3.45
N PRO A 54 -9.68 -12.37 -2.74
CA PRO A 54 -9.06 -11.42 -1.83
C PRO A 54 -8.72 -10.12 -2.55
N ALA A 55 -9.16 -9.01 -1.95
CA ALA A 55 -8.88 -7.67 -2.41
C ALA A 55 -7.37 -7.38 -2.30
N LYS A 56 -6.87 -6.54 -3.21
CA LYS A 56 -5.57 -5.91 -3.02
C LYS A 56 -5.66 -4.90 -1.87
N PRO A 57 -4.56 -4.64 -1.15
CA PRO A 57 -4.56 -3.60 -0.11
C PRO A 57 -4.95 -2.23 -0.69
N ILE A 58 -5.78 -1.46 0.02
CA ILE A 58 -6.23 -0.13 -0.44
C ILE A 58 -5.03 0.81 -0.60
N ARG A 59 -4.05 0.74 0.31
CA ARG A 59 -2.77 1.45 0.21
C ARG A 59 -2.07 1.25 -1.14
N LEU A 60 -2.13 0.05 -1.72
CA LEU A 60 -1.52 -0.21 -3.02
C LEU A 60 -2.25 0.57 -4.11
N MET A 61 -3.58 0.52 -4.14
CA MET A 61 -4.37 1.19 -5.17
C MET A 61 -4.24 2.72 -5.08
N VAL A 62 -4.39 3.28 -3.88
CA VAL A 62 -4.23 4.72 -3.64
C VAL A 62 -2.79 5.16 -3.94
N GLY A 63 -1.79 4.39 -3.50
CA GLY A 63 -0.39 4.69 -3.79
C GLY A 63 -0.08 4.72 -5.28
N LEU A 64 -0.61 3.77 -6.07
CA LEU A 64 -0.45 3.77 -7.52
C LEU A 64 -1.10 4.99 -8.17
N MET A 65 -2.28 5.41 -7.70
CA MET A 65 -2.97 6.59 -8.22
C MET A 65 -2.19 7.88 -7.94
N ILE A 66 -1.62 8.01 -6.73
CA ILE A 66 -0.73 9.13 -6.39
C ILE A 66 0.50 9.13 -7.29
N LEU A 67 1.17 7.98 -7.45
CA LEU A 67 2.37 7.87 -8.29
C LEU A 67 2.07 8.19 -9.75
N LYS A 68 0.94 7.71 -10.28
CA LYS A 68 0.48 8.03 -11.63
C LYS A 68 0.37 9.54 -11.82
N GLN A 69 -0.26 10.25 -10.87
CA GLN A 69 -0.40 11.71 -10.94
C GLN A 69 0.94 12.44 -10.80
N LEU A 70 1.82 11.99 -9.90
CA LEU A 70 3.13 12.61 -9.68
C LEU A 70 4.05 12.52 -10.91
N GLU A 71 3.99 11.39 -11.61
CA GLU A 71 4.78 11.14 -12.82
C GLU A 71 4.08 11.64 -14.09
N ASN A 72 2.97 12.37 -13.96
CA ASN A 72 2.13 12.87 -15.06
C ASN A 72 1.78 11.77 -16.09
N LEU A 73 1.54 10.55 -15.59
CA LEU A 73 1.15 9.42 -16.40
C LEU A 73 -0.36 9.48 -16.61
N SER A 74 -0.80 9.41 -17.87
CA SER A 74 -2.23 9.28 -18.18
C SER A 74 -2.54 7.91 -18.76
N ASP A 75 -3.77 7.45 -18.53
CA ASP A 75 -4.26 6.21 -19.14
C ASP A 75 -4.73 6.44 -20.58
N GLU A 76 -4.96 7.71 -20.93
CA GLU A 76 -5.33 8.21 -22.25
C GLU A 76 -4.04 8.51 -23.03
N ARG A 77 -3.90 7.84 -24.18
CA ARG A 77 -2.88 8.09 -25.19
C ARG A 77 -3.50 8.88 -26.34
#